data_AF-A0A7L0TWW4-F1
#
_entry.id   AF-A0A7L0TWW4-F1
#
_cell.length_a   1.000
_cell.length_b   1.000
_cell.length_c   1.000
_cell.angle_alpha   90.00
_cell.angle_beta   90.00
_cell.angle_gamma   90.00
#
_symmetry.space_group_name_H-M   'P 1'
#
loop_
_entity.id
_entity.type
_entity.pdbx_description
1 polymer ?
#
loop_
_entity_poly.entity_id
_entity_poly.type
_entity_poly.pdbx_seq_one_letter_code
_entity_poly.pdbx_strand_id
1 'polypeptide(L)'
;SKIPSIAAGVVGGLLCLVVVGLGIGLYLRRRHIVRKRTLRRLLQERELVEPLTPSGEAPNQAHLRILKETEFKKVKVLGSGAFGTVYKGLWIPEGEKVKIPVAIKELREATSPKANKEILDEAYVMASVDNPHVCRLLGICLTSTVQLITQLMPYGCLLDYIREHKDNIGSQYLLNWCVQIAK
;
A
#
# COMPACT_ATOMS: atom_id res chain seq x y z
N SER A 1 54.45 33.22 11.36
CA SER A 1 53.53 32.39 12.17
C SER A 1 52.44 31.81 11.27
N LYS A 2 52.59 30.55 10.80
CA LYS A 2 51.61 29.90 9.88
C LYS A 2 50.68 28.90 10.57
N ILE A 3 51.04 28.48 11.78
CA ILE A 3 50.34 27.50 12.61
C ILE A 3 48.89 27.92 12.97
N PRO A 4 48.59 29.17 13.38
CA PRO A 4 47.22 29.56 13.72
C PRO A 4 46.27 29.57 12.51
N SER A 5 46.76 29.92 11.31
CA SER A 5 45.96 29.95 10.09
C SER A 5 45.58 28.54 9.61
N ILE A 6 46.48 27.57 9.77
CA ILE A 6 46.22 26.17 9.42
C ILE A 6 45.20 25.56 10.39
N ALA A 7 45.34 25.81 11.69
CA ALA A 7 44.40 25.32 12.70
C ALA A 7 42.97 25.84 12.47
N ALA A 8 42.80 27.13 12.14
CA ALA A 8 41.50 27.71 11.85
C ALA A 8 40.81 27.07 10.63
N GLY A 9 41.57 26.74 9.57
CA GLY A 9 41.04 26.08 8.38
C GLY A 9 40.53 24.67 8.65
N VAL A 10 41.25 23.89 9.48
CA VAL A 10 40.84 22.52 9.85
C VAL A 10 39.55 22.54 10.67
N VAL A 11 39.46 23.45 11.65
CA VAL A 11 38.26 23.60 12.50
C VAL A 11 37.06 24.05 11.66
N GLY A 12 37.24 25.03 10.77
CA GLY A 12 36.19 25.48 9.85
C GLY A 12 35.72 24.37 8.90
N GLY A 13 36.65 23.59 8.35
CA GLY A 13 36.33 22.44 7.49
C GLY A 13 35.52 21.36 8.22
N LEU A 14 35.92 20.99 9.43
CA LEU A 14 35.19 20.04 10.27
C LEU A 14 33.78 20.54 10.61
N LEU A 15 33.64 21.81 10.97
CA LEU A 15 32.34 22.40 11.31
C LEU A 15 31.41 22.43 10.09
N CYS A 16 31.93 22.79 8.91
CA CYS A 16 31.17 22.71 7.66
C CYS A 16 30.72 21.28 7.34
N LEU A 17 31.57 20.27 7.52
CA LEU A 17 31.19 18.87 7.30
C LEU A 17 30.10 18.40 8.26
N VAL A 18 30.17 18.79 9.54
CA VAL A 18 29.12 18.47 10.53
C VAL A 18 27.81 19.13 10.15
N VAL A 19 27.81 20.42 9.76
CA VAL A 19 26.60 21.14 9.36
C VAL A 19 25.97 20.52 8.10
N VAL A 20 26.78 20.20 7.09
CA VAL A 20 26.31 19.53 5.87
C VAL A 20 25.75 18.13 6.19
N GLY A 21 26.43 17.35 7.03
CA GLY A 21 25.97 16.05 7.48
C GLY A 21 24.63 16.12 8.22
N LEU A 22 24.48 17.06 9.15
CA LEU A 22 23.22 17.31 9.85
C LEU A 22 22.11 17.77 8.88
N GLY A 23 22.43 18.67 7.94
CA GLY A 23 21.49 19.13 6.92
C GLY A 23 20.97 17.99 6.05
N ILE A 24 21.86 17.12 5.54
CA ILE A 24 21.49 15.93 4.77
C ILE A 24 20.68 14.96 5.64
N GLY A 25 21.11 14.70 6.87
CA GLY A 25 20.42 13.80 7.79
C GLY A 25 18.98 14.26 8.09
N LEU A 26 18.78 15.55 8.35
CA LEU A 26 17.45 16.13 8.57
C LEU A 26 16.61 16.11 7.30
N TYR A 27 17.19 16.39 6.13
CA TYR A 27 16.50 16.30 4.85
C TYR A 27 16.01 14.87 4.56
N LEU A 28 16.89 13.88 4.72
CA LEU A 28 16.54 12.46 4.53
C LEU A 28 15.50 12.00 5.55
N ARG A 29 15.64 12.39 6.82
CA ARG A 29 14.65 12.08 7.87
C ARG A 29 13.29 12.69 7.56
N ARG A 30 13.23 13.97 7.17
CA ARG A 30 11.99 14.64 6.74
C ARG A 30 11.37 13.92 5.56
N ARG A 31 12.15 13.59 4.52
CA ARG A 31 11.69 12.86 3.34
C ARG A 31 11.14 11.48 3.72
N HIS A 32 11.83 10.75 4.59
CA HIS A 32 11.41 9.43 5.05
C HIS A 32 10.12 9.51 5.87
N ILE A 33 10.00 10.48 6.77
CA ILE A 33 8.80 10.72 7.59
C ILE A 33 7.59 11.05 6.70
N VAL A 34 7.75 11.97 5.74
CA VAL A 34 6.68 12.34 4.81
C VAL A 34 6.26 11.12 3.99
N ARG A 35 7.22 10.40 3.40
CA ARG A 35 6.94 9.17 2.64
C ARG A 35 6.17 8.13 3.46
N LYS A 36 6.59 7.87 4.71
CA LYS A 36 5.93 6.93 5.62
C LYS A 36 4.52 7.39 6.00
N ARG A 37 4.31 8.70 6.17
CA ARG A 37 2.97 9.27 6.46
C ARG A 37 2.04 9.22 5.24
N THR A 38 2.56 9.50 4.05
CA THR A 38 1.80 9.37 2.79
C THR A 38 1.40 7.92 2.56
N LEU A 39 2.34 6.98 2.69
CA LEU A 39 2.05 5.55 2.49
C LEU A 39 0.96 5.05 3.44
N ARG A 40 1.07 5.37 4.75
CA ARG A 40 0.06 4.98 5.74
C ARG A 40 -1.34 5.53 5.44
N ARG A 41 -1.42 6.78 4.97
CA ARG A 41 -2.70 7.39 4.55
C ARG A 41 -3.29 6.71 3.31
N LEU A 42 -2.45 6.37 2.34
CA LEU A 42 -2.89 5.75 1.09
C LEU A 42 -3.27 4.28 1.28
N LEU A 43 -2.46 3.51 1.99
CA LEU A 43 -2.78 2.12 2.33
C LEU A 43 -3.84 2.01 3.42
N GLN A 44 -4.21 3.12 4.06
CA GLN A 44 -5.13 3.14 5.21
C GLN A 44 -4.66 2.17 6.31
N GLU A 45 -3.34 2.00 6.44
CA GLU A 45 -2.71 1.26 7.54
C GLU A 45 -2.93 2.08 8.83
N ARG A 46 -4.02 1.81 9.55
CA ARG A 46 -4.16 2.25 10.94
C ARG A 46 -3.48 1.22 11.84
N GLU A 47 -2.45 1.65 12.57
CA GLU A 47 -2.37 1.24 13.99
C GLU A 47 -3.63 1.78 14.66
N LEU A 48 -4.23 0.98 15.54
CA LEU A 48 -5.39 1.27 16.39
C LEU A 48 -5.33 2.70 17.00
N VAL A 49 -5.78 3.71 16.29
CA VAL A 49 -6.04 5.03 16.88
C VAL A 49 -7.55 5.15 17.00
N GLU A 50 -8.02 5.01 18.25
CA GLU A 50 -9.41 5.21 18.65
C GLU A 50 -9.98 6.52 18.05
N PRO A 51 -11.28 6.56 17.70
CA PRO A 51 -11.90 7.77 17.18
C PRO A 51 -11.88 8.88 18.23
N LEU A 52 -11.49 10.10 17.84
CA LEU A 52 -11.58 11.31 18.66
C LEU A 52 -13.00 11.92 18.68
N THR A 53 -14.03 11.15 18.30
CA THR A 53 -15.42 11.63 18.30
C THR A 53 -16.10 11.28 19.63
N PRO A 54 -16.72 12.24 20.35
CA PRO A 54 -17.41 11.97 21.62
C PRO A 54 -18.65 11.07 21.48
N SER A 55 -19.06 10.79 20.23
CA SER A 55 -20.21 9.94 19.88
C SER A 55 -19.87 8.46 19.71
N GLY A 56 -18.59 8.05 19.74
CA GLY A 56 -18.18 6.64 19.55
C GLY A 56 -18.48 6.05 18.17
N GLU A 57 -19.22 6.75 17.31
CA GLU A 57 -19.42 6.38 15.92
C GLU A 57 -18.19 6.78 15.10
N ALA A 58 -17.49 5.76 14.57
CA ALA A 58 -16.55 5.98 13.51
C ALA A 58 -17.34 6.55 12.32
N PRO A 59 -16.97 7.71 11.73
CA PRO A 59 -17.54 8.11 10.46
C PRO A 59 -17.43 6.94 9.49
N ASN A 60 -18.37 6.79 8.57
CA ASN A 60 -18.31 5.82 7.47
C ASN A 60 -17.05 6.09 6.59
N GLN A 61 -15.87 5.72 7.11
CA GLN A 61 -14.53 6.10 6.66
C GLN A 61 -14.08 5.35 5.40
N ALA A 62 -14.97 4.57 4.79
CA ALA A 62 -14.73 3.83 3.58
C ALA A 62 -14.72 4.78 2.37
N HIS A 63 -13.65 5.55 2.21
CA HIS A 63 -13.45 6.34 1.01
C HIS A 63 -12.99 5.42 -0.13
N LEU A 64 -13.96 4.85 -0.87
CA LEU A 64 -13.69 4.19 -2.14
C LEU A 64 -13.01 5.20 -3.08
N ARG A 65 -11.80 4.89 -3.54
CA ARG A 65 -11.05 5.75 -4.46
C ARG A 65 -11.33 5.34 -5.89
N ILE A 66 -11.87 6.26 -6.69
CA ILE A 66 -11.94 6.11 -8.14
C ILE A 66 -10.61 6.56 -8.73
N LEU A 67 -9.87 5.63 -9.33
CA LEU A 67 -8.55 5.86 -9.91
C LEU A 67 -8.64 6.07 -11.41
N LYS A 68 -7.84 6.98 -11.94
CA LYS A 68 -7.62 7.13 -13.39
C LYS A 68 -6.62 6.07 -13.88
N GLU A 69 -6.74 5.63 -15.13
CA GLU A 69 -5.77 4.70 -15.74
C GLU A 69 -4.32 5.22 -15.71
N THR A 70 -4.14 6.55 -15.69
CA THR A 70 -2.82 7.19 -15.59
C THR A 70 -2.15 7.03 -14.22
N GLU A 71 -2.94 6.72 -13.19
CA GLU A 71 -2.45 6.60 -11.81
C GLU A 71 -1.86 5.22 -11.51
N PHE A 72 -2.00 4.23 -12.38
CA PHE A 72 -1.41 2.92 -12.14
C PHE A 72 -0.89 2.26 -13.41
N LYS A 73 -0.01 1.28 -13.22
CA LYS A 73 0.61 0.54 -14.32
C LYS A 73 0.58 -0.95 -14.04
N LYS A 74 0.05 -1.73 -14.99
CA LYS A 74 0.16 -3.19 -15.01
C LYS A 74 1.58 -3.55 -15.44
N VAL A 75 2.27 -4.40 -14.67
CA VAL A 75 3.69 -4.75 -14.90
C VAL A 75 3.85 -6.21 -15.31
N LYS A 76 3.26 -7.15 -14.57
CA LYS A 76 3.40 -8.59 -14.82
C LYS A 76 2.09 -9.30 -14.47
N VAL A 77 1.65 -10.24 -15.31
CA VAL A 77 0.54 -11.15 -14.95
C VAL A 77 0.99 -12.05 -13.78
N LEU A 78 0.16 -12.10 -12.73
CA LEU A 78 0.33 -13.01 -11.59
C LEU A 78 -0.50 -14.28 -11.77
N GLY A 79 -1.69 -14.16 -12.36
CA GLY A 79 -2.56 -15.29 -12.66
C GLY A 79 -3.85 -14.87 -13.33
N SER A 80 -4.54 -15.83 -13.93
CA SER A 80 -5.85 -15.65 -14.56
C SER A 80 -6.81 -16.71 -14.05
N GLY A 81 -8.06 -16.33 -13.82
CA GLY A 81 -9.11 -17.23 -13.36
C GLY A 81 -10.47 -16.86 -13.94
N ALA A 82 -11.52 -17.46 -13.40
CA ALA A 82 -12.89 -17.26 -13.87
C ALA A 82 -13.30 -15.78 -13.90
N PHE A 83 -12.91 -15.02 -12.88
CA PHE A 83 -13.35 -13.64 -12.68
C PHE A 83 -12.50 -12.58 -13.38
N GLY A 84 -11.34 -12.94 -13.94
CA GLY A 84 -10.39 -11.91 -14.37
C GLY A 84 -8.94 -12.36 -14.45
N THR A 85 -8.10 -11.40 -14.77
CA THR A 85 -6.63 -11.51 -14.72
C THR A 85 -6.09 -10.60 -13.64
N VAL A 86 -5.22 -11.13 -12.81
CA VAL A 86 -4.52 -10.40 -11.76
C VAL A 86 -3.12 -10.05 -12.25
N TYR A 87 -2.75 -8.78 -12.14
CA TYR A 87 -1.45 -8.26 -12.47
C TYR A 87 -0.75 -7.73 -11.22
N LYS A 88 0.55 -7.96 -11.11
CA LYS A 88 1.44 -7.12 -10.31
C LYS A 88 1.52 -5.77 -10.99
N GLY A 89 1.35 -4.71 -10.21
CA GLY A 89 1.38 -3.35 -10.72
C GLY A 89 2.02 -2.36 -9.76
N LEU A 90 2.03 -1.11 -10.20
CA LEU A 90 2.42 0.05 -9.41
C LEU A 90 1.29 1.06 -9.42
N TRP A 91 0.85 1.50 -8.25
CA TRP A 91 -0.01 2.66 -8.07
C TRP A 91 0.85 3.89 -7.76
N ILE A 92 0.59 4.97 -8.48
CA ILE A 92 1.29 6.26 -8.48
C ILE A 92 0.19 7.34 -8.33
N PRO A 93 -0.27 7.60 -7.09
CA PRO A 93 -1.33 8.56 -6.86
C PRO A 93 -0.94 9.96 -7.36
N GLU A 94 -1.89 10.66 -7.97
CA GLU A 94 -1.67 12.00 -8.51
C GLU A 94 -1.23 12.96 -7.39
N GLY A 95 -0.21 13.79 -7.66
CA GLY A 95 0.35 14.73 -6.69
C GLY A 95 1.28 14.12 -5.62
N GLU A 96 1.40 12.79 -5.57
CA GLU A 96 2.25 12.10 -4.59
C GLU A 96 3.55 11.58 -5.23
N LYS A 97 4.67 11.67 -4.50
CA LYS A 97 5.99 11.20 -4.97
C LYS A 97 6.25 9.72 -4.65
N VAL A 98 5.21 8.95 -4.33
CA VAL A 98 5.31 7.56 -3.92
C VAL A 98 4.86 6.62 -5.03
N LYS A 99 5.46 5.43 -5.06
CA LYS A 99 5.03 4.31 -5.90
C LYS A 99 4.73 3.14 -4.98
N ILE A 100 3.54 2.59 -5.10
CA ILE A 100 3.01 1.56 -4.21
C ILE A 100 2.83 0.27 -5.02
N PRO A 101 3.51 -0.83 -4.64
CA PRO A 101 3.24 -2.13 -5.25
C PRO A 101 1.81 -2.57 -4.95
N VAL A 102 1.07 -2.94 -6.01
CA VAL A 102 -0.34 -3.32 -5.92
C VAL A 102 -0.62 -4.58 -6.73
N ALA A 103 -1.72 -5.26 -6.40
CA ALA A 103 -2.35 -6.22 -7.27
C ALA A 103 -3.51 -5.52 -8.00
N ILE A 104 -3.58 -5.69 -9.31
CA ILE A 104 -4.62 -5.11 -10.17
C ILE A 104 -5.40 -6.28 -10.76
N LYS A 105 -6.66 -6.44 -10.37
CA LYS A 105 -7.55 -7.44 -10.95
C LYS A 105 -8.42 -6.79 -12.00
N GLU A 106 -8.17 -7.12 -13.27
CA GLU A 106 -9.00 -6.71 -14.41
C GLU A 106 -10.09 -7.77 -14.60
N LEU A 107 -11.36 -7.35 -14.47
CA LEU A 107 -12.51 -8.24 -14.59
C LEU A 107 -12.78 -8.57 -16.07
N ARG A 108 -13.27 -9.78 -16.32
CA ARG A 108 -13.59 -10.25 -17.69
C ARG A 108 -14.87 -9.65 -18.27
N GLU A 109 -15.81 -9.25 -17.42
CA GLU A 109 -17.12 -8.77 -17.87
C GLU A 109 -17.04 -7.36 -18.45
N ALA A 110 -17.79 -7.15 -19.53
CA ALA A 110 -17.92 -5.84 -20.17
C ALA A 110 -18.77 -4.91 -19.28
N THR A 111 -18.39 -3.64 -19.24
CA THR A 111 -19.12 -2.64 -18.46
C THR A 111 -20.49 -2.37 -19.07
N SER A 112 -21.56 -2.60 -18.31
CA SER A 112 -22.89 -2.06 -18.58
C SER A 112 -23.26 -1.05 -17.48
N PRO A 113 -24.09 -0.02 -17.74
CA PRO A 113 -24.43 0.96 -16.71
C PRO A 113 -25.07 0.34 -15.46
N LYS A 114 -25.88 -0.71 -15.62
CA LYS A 114 -26.49 -1.45 -14.51
C LYS A 114 -25.44 -2.24 -13.72
N ALA A 115 -24.57 -2.97 -14.41
CA ALA A 115 -23.48 -3.71 -13.78
C ALA A 115 -22.50 -2.78 -13.05
N ASN A 116 -22.23 -1.59 -13.59
CA ASN A 116 -21.34 -0.61 -12.96
C ASN A 116 -21.86 -0.15 -11.58
N LYS A 117 -23.19 -0.02 -11.41
CA LYS A 117 -23.77 0.33 -10.11
C LYS A 117 -23.58 -0.79 -9.09
N GLU A 118 -23.93 -2.02 -9.47
CA GLU A 118 -23.78 -3.20 -8.60
C GLU A 118 -22.31 -3.41 -8.21
N ILE A 119 -21.39 -3.27 -9.16
CA ILE A 119 -19.94 -3.32 -8.94
C ILE A 119 -19.48 -2.21 -8.00
N LEU A 120 -20.00 -0.98 -8.13
CA LEU A 120 -19.65 0.11 -7.23
C LEU A 120 -20.16 -0.16 -5.80
N ASP A 121 -21.37 -0.66 -5.65
CA ASP A 121 -21.94 -1.02 -4.35
C ASP A 121 -21.10 -2.11 -3.67
N GLU A 122 -20.70 -3.15 -4.40
CA GLU A 122 -19.76 -4.17 -3.91
C GLU A 122 -18.38 -3.59 -3.58
N ALA A 123 -17.86 -2.70 -4.44
CA ALA A 123 -16.58 -2.05 -4.22
C ALA A 123 -16.59 -1.17 -2.96
N TYR A 124 -17.72 -0.52 -2.64
CA TYR A 124 -17.89 0.21 -1.38
C TYR A 124 -17.81 -0.72 -0.17
N VAL A 125 -18.43 -1.89 -0.23
CA VAL A 125 -18.32 -2.91 0.83
C VAL A 125 -16.87 -3.38 0.94
N MET A 126 -16.21 -3.71 -0.16
CA MET A 126 -14.80 -4.15 -0.15
C MET A 126 -13.83 -3.06 0.35
N ALA A 127 -14.14 -1.79 0.11
CA ALA A 127 -13.35 -0.65 0.59
C ALA A 127 -13.62 -0.33 2.07
N SER A 128 -14.79 -0.70 2.60
CA SER A 128 -15.18 -0.47 3.99
C SER A 128 -14.67 -1.51 4.96
N VAL A 129 -14.24 -2.68 4.47
CA VAL A 129 -13.66 -3.71 5.33
C VAL A 129 -12.40 -3.20 6.02
N ASP A 130 -12.42 -3.22 7.35
CA ASP A 130 -11.29 -2.89 8.21
C ASP A 130 -11.00 -4.07 9.14
N ASN A 131 -10.34 -5.10 8.60
CA ASN A 131 -9.93 -6.30 9.34
C ASN A 131 -8.55 -6.76 8.83
N PRO A 132 -7.60 -7.10 9.72
CA PRO A 132 -6.24 -7.51 9.34
C PRO A 132 -6.17 -8.81 8.52
N HIS A 133 -7.23 -9.61 8.49
CA HIS A 133 -7.31 -10.89 7.79
C HIS A 133 -8.15 -10.83 6.50
N VAL A 134 -8.72 -9.67 6.17
CA VAL A 134 -9.47 -9.45 4.93
C VAL A 134 -8.77 -8.43 4.04
N CYS A 135 -8.53 -8.80 2.79
CA CYS A 135 -7.90 -7.90 1.82
C CYS A 135 -8.82 -6.73 1.47
N ARG A 136 -8.43 -5.52 1.85
CA ARG A 136 -9.17 -4.29 1.56
C ARG A 136 -8.94 -3.78 0.13
N LEU A 137 -9.98 -3.22 -0.47
CA LEU A 137 -9.87 -2.51 -1.75
C LEU A 137 -9.23 -1.13 -1.56
N LEU A 138 -8.11 -0.87 -2.25
CA LEU A 138 -7.42 0.43 -2.21
C LEU A 138 -8.07 1.46 -3.15
N GLY A 139 -8.64 0.98 -4.25
CA GLY A 139 -9.33 1.77 -5.24
C GLY A 139 -9.88 0.92 -6.39
N ILE A 140 -10.67 1.55 -7.24
CA ILE A 140 -11.31 0.97 -8.42
C ILE A 140 -11.09 1.90 -9.62
N CYS A 141 -10.87 1.33 -10.80
CA CYS A 141 -10.83 2.06 -12.05
C CYS A 141 -11.97 1.54 -12.94
N LEU A 142 -12.81 2.46 -13.43
CA LEU A 142 -13.97 2.16 -14.26
C LEU A 142 -13.73 2.78 -15.64
N THR A 143 -13.25 1.97 -16.59
CA THR A 143 -13.08 2.39 -17.99
C THR A 143 -13.80 1.42 -18.93
N SER A 144 -13.14 0.93 -19.97
CA SER A 144 -13.69 -0.13 -20.83
C SER A 144 -13.82 -1.46 -20.08
N THR A 145 -13.01 -1.65 -19.04
CA THR A 145 -13.07 -2.77 -18.11
C THR A 145 -13.07 -2.25 -16.68
N VAL A 146 -13.59 -3.05 -15.75
CA VAL A 146 -13.47 -2.77 -14.32
C VAL A 146 -12.15 -3.34 -13.81
N GLN A 147 -11.37 -2.50 -13.14
CA GLN A 147 -10.11 -2.88 -12.52
C GLN A 147 -10.14 -2.60 -11.02
N LEU A 148 -9.90 -3.62 -10.21
CA LEU A 148 -9.85 -3.55 -8.74
C LEU A 148 -8.39 -3.50 -8.30
N ILE A 149 -8.03 -2.53 -7.46
CA ILE A 149 -6.67 -2.31 -6.99
C ILE A 149 -6.60 -2.66 -5.50
N THR A 150 -5.77 -3.64 -5.15
CA THR A 150 -5.54 -4.08 -3.75
C THR A 150 -4.04 -4.08 -3.41
N GLN A 151 -3.72 -4.32 -2.15
CA GLN A 151 -2.33 -4.54 -1.74
C GLN A 151 -1.74 -5.76 -2.44
N LEU A 152 -0.48 -5.66 -2.89
CA LEU A 152 0.25 -6.81 -3.39
C LEU A 152 0.63 -7.75 -2.25
N MET A 153 0.16 -8.99 -2.30
CA MET A 153 0.58 -10.06 -1.38
C MET A 153 1.81 -10.77 -1.96
N PRO A 154 3.02 -10.58 -1.39
CA PRO A 154 4.26 -11.05 -2.02
C PRO A 154 4.40 -12.58 -2.04
N TYR A 155 3.72 -13.28 -1.13
CA TYR A 155 3.74 -14.74 -1.02
C TYR A 155 2.61 -15.43 -1.78
N GLY A 156 1.82 -14.69 -2.57
CA GLY A 156 0.76 -15.26 -3.38
C GLY A 156 -0.41 -15.80 -2.56
N CYS A 157 -1.07 -16.84 -3.09
CA CYS A 157 -2.22 -17.46 -2.42
C CYS A 157 -1.76 -18.54 -1.44
N LEU A 158 -2.53 -18.73 -0.35
CA LEU A 158 -2.19 -19.69 0.71
C LEU A 158 -2.11 -21.14 0.20
N LEU A 159 -2.94 -21.50 -0.80
CA LEU A 159 -2.94 -22.84 -1.39
C LEU A 159 -1.59 -23.18 -2.03
N ASP A 160 -1.07 -22.30 -2.87
CA ASP A 160 0.22 -22.50 -3.52
C ASP A 160 1.36 -22.46 -2.50
N TYR A 161 1.28 -21.54 -1.54
CA TYR A 161 2.26 -21.46 -0.45
C TYR A 161 2.36 -22.78 0.33
N ILE A 162 1.23 -23.41 0.67
CA ILE A 162 1.20 -24.70 1.37
C ILE A 162 1.83 -25.80 0.50
N ARG A 163 1.53 -25.83 -0.80
CA ARG A 163 2.06 -26.84 -1.72
C ARG A 163 3.58 -26.72 -1.88
N GLU A 164 4.09 -25.51 -2.01
CA GLU A 164 5.51 -25.22 -2.20
C GLU A 164 6.33 -25.46 -0.93
N HIS A 165 5.75 -25.26 0.25
CA HIS A 165 6.45 -25.33 1.53
C HIS A 165 5.99 -26.49 2.42
N LYS A 166 5.35 -27.52 1.83
CA LYS A 166 4.71 -28.63 2.56
C LYS A 166 5.61 -29.28 3.62
N ASP A 167 6.91 -29.37 3.35
CA ASP A 167 7.90 -30.04 4.22
C ASP A 167 8.42 -29.12 5.34
N ASN A 168 8.11 -27.82 5.28
CA ASN A 168 8.58 -26.77 6.19
C ASN A 168 7.45 -26.12 7.01
N ILE A 169 6.21 -26.61 6.91
CA ILE A 169 5.05 -26.05 7.60
C ILE A 169 4.74 -26.91 8.85
N GLY A 170 4.98 -26.32 10.02
CA GLY A 170 4.59 -26.92 11.30
C GLY A 170 3.10 -26.74 11.64
N SER A 171 2.60 -27.57 12.56
CA SER A 171 1.20 -27.53 13.03
C SER A 171 0.76 -26.16 13.56
N GLN A 172 1.67 -25.42 14.21
CA GLN A 172 1.39 -24.08 14.73
C GLN A 172 0.98 -23.09 13.62
N TYR A 173 1.61 -23.14 12.45
CA TYR A 173 1.25 -22.27 11.33
C TYR A 173 -0.14 -22.59 10.79
N LEU A 174 -0.46 -23.88 10.64
CA LEU A 174 -1.77 -24.33 10.17
C LEU A 174 -2.88 -23.87 11.12
N LEU A 175 -2.71 -24.08 12.44
CA LEU A 175 -3.67 -23.64 13.44
C LEU A 175 -3.82 -22.11 13.44
N ASN A 176 -2.72 -21.38 13.34
CA ASN A 176 -2.76 -19.93 13.26
C ASN A 176 -3.51 -19.44 12.01
N TRP A 177 -3.30 -20.05 10.84
CA TRP A 177 -4.05 -19.69 9.63
C TRP A 177 -5.53 -19.99 9.77
N CYS A 178 -5.91 -21.13 10.35
CA CYS A 178 -7.32 -21.41 10.64
C CYS A 178 -7.94 -20.34 11.54
N VAL A 179 -7.25 -19.93 12.61
CA VAL A 179 -7.70 -18.86 13.51
C VAL A 179 -7.82 -17.52 12.77
N GLN A 180 -6.88 -17.19 11.89
CA GLN A 180 -6.91 -15.94 11.12
C GLN A 180 -8.04 -15.92 10.08
N ILE A 181 -8.30 -17.04 9.41
CA ILE A 181 -9.37 -17.16 8.41
C ILE A 181 -10.75 -17.10 9.06
N ALA A 182 -10.89 -17.62 10.28
CA ALA A 182 -12.15 -17.61 11.01
C ALA A 182 -12.50 -16.27 11.68
N LYS A 183 -11.52 -15.37 11.85
CA LYS A 183 -11.66 -14.04 12.44
C LYS A 183 -11.97 -12.98 11.39
#